data_AF-A0A0E9LZH7-F1
#
_entry.id   AF-A0A0E9LZH7-F1
#
_cell.length_a   1.000
_cell.length_b   1.000
_cell.length_c   1.000
_cell.angle_alpha   90.00
_cell.angle_beta   90.00
_cell.angle_gamma   90.00
#
_symmetry.space_group_name_H-M   'P 1'
#
loop_
_entity.id
_entity.type
_entity.pdbx_description
1 polymer ?
#
loop_
_entity_poly.entity_id
_entity_poly.type
_entity_poly.pdbx_seq_one_letter_code
_entity_poly.pdbx_strand_id
1 'polypeptide(L)'
;MKNSVVQSLHPAYFSMVMATGIVAIAAWFLEFKGISLILHYLNMAFYLALLAMLVARIFFHGKAIIADLLDYQRGPGYFTFIAGTAIVGNQLVIIENALFYAKILLWVALAAWVLITYSFFVVITIKENKPTLDKGINGAWLVIIVSTQAVSTLMSTLAPDQPFGEFSIFVAMAFYMVGAIMYIYIMSLIIYRLSFFSLKPDELGAPYWINMGAAAITTLAGSRLILNIDIDTPMGDFIPFLKGFTFFYWSASTWWIPLMLILGSWRHLFKKVPLPISPQVITWDTGAWSSPWECTRFVLFYFQKH
;
A
#
# COMPACT_ATOMS: atom_id res chain seq x y z
N MET A 1 -5.99 16.91 -29.02
CA MET A 1 -4.95 15.89 -28.70
C MET A 1 -4.40 15.96 -27.27
N LYS A 2 -4.33 17.12 -26.58
CA LYS A 2 -3.85 17.19 -25.17
C LYS A 2 -4.79 16.61 -24.10
N ASN A 3 -6.09 16.42 -24.38
CA ASN A 3 -7.08 15.91 -23.40
C ASN A 3 -7.14 14.38 -23.26
N SER A 4 -6.59 13.59 -24.19
CA SER A 4 -6.74 12.13 -24.14
C SER A 4 -5.92 11.48 -23.03
N VAL A 5 -4.70 11.97 -22.78
CA VAL A 5 -3.76 11.39 -21.79
C VAL A 5 -4.25 11.59 -20.35
N VAL A 6 -4.78 12.78 -20.03
CA VAL A 6 -5.33 13.07 -18.69
C VAL A 6 -6.63 12.31 -18.45
N GLN A 7 -7.48 12.19 -19.49
CA GLN A 7 -8.71 11.42 -19.42
C GLN A 7 -8.44 9.92 -19.17
N SER A 8 -7.41 9.36 -19.82
CA SER A 8 -7.04 7.94 -19.72
C SER A 8 -6.08 7.61 -18.56
N LEU A 9 -5.75 8.57 -17.69
CA LEU A 9 -4.86 8.32 -16.56
C LEU A 9 -5.44 7.19 -15.69
N HIS A 10 -4.72 6.07 -15.60
CA HIS A 10 -5.18 4.94 -14.81
C HIS A 10 -5.09 5.31 -13.31
N PRO A 11 -6.17 5.12 -12.51
CA PRO A 11 -6.18 5.49 -11.09
C PRO A 11 -5.04 4.87 -10.29
N ALA A 12 -4.58 3.71 -10.73
CA ALA A 12 -3.56 2.92 -10.07
C ALA A 12 -2.12 3.43 -10.32
N TYR A 13 -1.88 4.47 -11.14
CA TYR A 13 -0.51 4.93 -11.44
C TYR A 13 0.27 5.47 -10.22
N PHE A 14 -0.41 5.88 -9.15
CA PHE A 14 0.27 6.22 -7.90
C PHE A 14 0.92 5.01 -7.21
N SER A 15 0.71 3.78 -7.69
CA SER A 15 1.47 2.61 -7.26
C SER A 15 2.97 2.77 -7.52
N MET A 16 3.36 3.49 -8.58
CA MET A 16 4.75 3.83 -8.86
C MET A 16 5.34 4.68 -7.75
N VAL A 17 4.60 5.71 -7.31
CA VAL A 17 5.04 6.60 -6.23
C VAL A 17 5.19 5.83 -4.91
N MET A 18 4.22 4.96 -4.64
CA MET A 18 4.24 4.09 -3.48
C MET A 18 5.46 3.15 -3.50
N ALA A 19 5.70 2.45 -4.62
CA ALA A 19 6.80 1.49 -4.73
C ALA A 19 8.18 2.17 -4.65
N THR A 20 8.40 3.24 -5.41
CA THR A 20 9.68 3.98 -5.39
C THR A 20 9.94 4.57 -4.00
N GLY A 21 8.92 5.10 -3.34
CA GLY A 21 9.04 5.63 -1.98
C GLY A 21 9.38 4.56 -0.93
N ILE A 22 8.74 3.39 -1.00
CA ILE A 22 9.06 2.26 -0.10
C ILE A 22 10.53 1.83 -0.27
N VAL A 23 11.01 1.70 -1.51
CA VAL A 23 12.40 1.32 -1.77
C VAL A 23 13.37 2.39 -1.30
N ALA A 24 13.05 3.68 -1.47
CA ALA A 24 13.87 4.77 -0.96
C ALA A 24 13.99 4.73 0.57
N ILE A 25 12.88 4.50 1.28
CA ILE A 25 12.84 4.35 2.73
C ILE A 25 13.64 3.11 3.17
N ALA A 26 13.49 1.98 2.49
CA ALA A 26 14.25 0.77 2.80
C ALA A 26 15.76 0.98 2.61
N ALA A 27 16.17 1.58 1.49
CA ALA A 27 17.56 1.94 1.21
C ALA A 27 18.14 2.88 2.27
N TRP A 28 17.32 3.77 2.84
CA TRP A 28 17.73 4.62 3.96
C TRP A 28 18.10 3.80 5.20
N PHE A 29 17.24 2.85 5.60
CA PHE A 29 17.49 1.99 6.78
C PHE A 29 18.62 0.99 6.59
N LEU A 30 18.88 0.56 5.35
CA LEU A 30 20.02 -0.28 5.02
C LEU A 30 21.33 0.51 4.83
N GLU A 31 21.35 1.80 5.19
CA GLU A 31 22.52 2.69 5.09
C GLU A 31 23.00 2.97 3.65
N PHE A 32 22.23 2.57 2.63
CA PHE A 32 22.45 2.92 1.21
C PHE A 32 21.96 4.34 0.90
N LYS A 33 22.50 5.34 1.61
CA LYS A 33 22.02 6.74 1.59
C LYS A 33 22.00 7.38 0.20
N GLY A 34 23.01 7.12 -0.63
CA GLY A 34 23.08 7.66 -2.00
C GLY A 34 21.91 7.18 -2.87
N ILE A 35 21.63 5.88 -2.85
CA ILE A 35 20.49 5.28 -3.59
C ILE A 35 19.17 5.82 -3.03
N SER A 36 19.05 5.88 -1.70
CA SER A 36 17.86 6.42 -1.03
C SER A 36 17.54 7.84 -1.48
N LEU A 37 18.53 8.74 -1.49
CA LEU A 37 18.35 10.14 -1.91
C LEU A 37 17.95 10.26 -3.38
N ILE A 38 18.60 9.50 -4.28
CA ILE A 38 18.24 9.50 -5.70
C ILE A 38 16.78 9.07 -5.90
N LEU A 39 16.40 7.95 -5.28
CA LEU A 39 15.03 7.44 -5.36
C LEU A 39 14.03 8.40 -4.71
N HIS A 40 14.41 9.08 -3.63
CA HIS A 40 13.59 10.06 -2.96
C HIS A 40 13.23 11.25 -3.85
N TYR A 41 14.23 11.92 -4.44
CA TYR A 41 13.96 13.06 -5.33
C TYR A 41 13.23 12.64 -6.61
N LEU A 42 13.55 11.46 -7.15
CA LEU A 42 12.82 10.88 -8.27
C LEU A 42 11.35 10.64 -7.90
N ASN A 43 11.09 10.11 -6.70
CA ASN A 43 9.74 9.86 -6.23
C ASN A 43 8.94 11.14 -6.06
N MET A 44 9.58 12.20 -5.54
CA MET A 44 8.95 13.51 -5.42
C MET A 44 8.54 14.07 -6.79
N ALA A 45 9.40 13.91 -7.81
CA ALA A 45 9.07 14.31 -9.18
C ALA A 45 7.87 13.51 -9.74
N PHE A 46 7.84 12.19 -9.55
CA PHE A 46 6.70 11.36 -9.95
C PHE A 46 5.41 11.75 -9.23
N TYR A 47 5.48 12.00 -7.91
CA TYR A 47 4.33 12.40 -7.12
C TYR A 47 3.75 13.72 -7.60
N LEU A 48 4.58 14.76 -7.78
CA LEU A 48 4.13 16.07 -8.23
C LEU A 48 3.54 16.02 -9.65
N ALA A 49 4.16 15.26 -10.56
CA ALA A 49 3.64 15.09 -11.91
C ALA A 49 2.27 14.38 -11.92
N LEU A 50 2.14 13.26 -11.20
CA LEU A 50 0.88 12.52 -11.11
C LEU A 50 -0.21 13.30 -10.37
N LEU A 51 0.16 14.04 -9.32
CA LEU A 51 -0.74 14.92 -8.60
C LEU A 51 -1.30 16.01 -9.51
N ALA A 52 -0.45 16.67 -10.29
CA ALA A 52 -0.90 17.67 -11.26
C ALA A 52 -1.88 17.08 -12.29
N MET A 53 -1.60 15.86 -12.80
CA MET A 53 -2.50 15.16 -13.72
C MET A 53 -3.81 14.75 -13.05
N LEU A 54 -3.79 14.27 -11.81
CA LEU A 54 -4.99 13.91 -11.05
C LEU A 54 -5.86 15.14 -10.78
N VAL A 55 -5.26 16.25 -10.36
CA VAL A 55 -5.96 17.52 -10.14
C VAL A 55 -6.60 18.02 -11.44
N ALA A 56 -5.86 18.01 -12.55
CA ALA A 56 -6.42 18.32 -13.86
C ALA A 56 -7.59 17.39 -14.21
N ARG A 57 -7.48 16.09 -13.94
CA ARG A 57 -8.55 15.11 -14.17
C ARG A 57 -9.79 15.40 -13.33
N ILE A 58 -9.64 15.85 -12.09
CA ILE A 58 -10.76 16.23 -11.21
C ILE A 58 -11.54 17.41 -11.81
N PHE A 59 -10.85 18.46 -12.25
CA PHE A 59 -11.50 19.66 -12.80
C PHE A 59 -12.08 19.47 -14.20
N PHE A 60 -11.38 18.75 -15.09
CA PHE A 60 -11.79 18.62 -16.49
C PHE A 60 -12.58 17.35 -16.81
N HIS A 61 -12.48 16.31 -15.97
CA HIS A 61 -13.02 14.97 -16.26
C HIS A 61 -13.70 14.30 -15.05
N GLY A 62 -14.32 15.07 -14.14
CA GLY A 62 -14.96 14.55 -12.92
C GLY A 62 -15.96 13.41 -13.15
N LYS A 63 -16.74 13.42 -14.23
CA LYS A 63 -17.64 12.31 -14.59
C LYS A 63 -16.91 10.98 -14.82
N ALA A 64 -15.71 11.02 -15.41
CA ALA A 64 -14.89 9.83 -15.63
C ALA A 64 -14.31 9.28 -14.32
N ILE A 65 -14.00 10.17 -13.35
CA ILE A 65 -13.53 9.76 -12.01
C ILE A 65 -14.64 9.02 -11.28
N ILE A 66 -15.87 9.55 -11.30
CA ILE A 66 -17.02 8.90 -10.68
C ILE A 66 -17.25 7.53 -11.35
N ALA A 67 -17.21 7.47 -12.68
CA ALA A 67 -17.34 6.20 -13.40
C ALA A 67 -16.27 5.16 -13.00
N ASP A 68 -15.02 5.58 -12.83
CA ASP A 68 -13.94 4.70 -12.36
C ASP A 68 -14.14 4.25 -10.90
N LEU A 69 -14.62 5.13 -10.02
CA LEU A 69 -14.93 4.80 -8.61
C LEU A 69 -16.08 3.79 -8.50
N LEU A 70 -17.02 3.82 -9.45
CA LEU A 70 -18.15 2.89 -9.53
C LEU A 70 -17.78 1.49 -10.09
N ASP A 71 -16.55 1.34 -10.57
CA ASP A 71 -16.04 0.12 -11.19
C ASP A 71 -15.26 -0.74 -10.19
N TYR A 72 -15.54 -2.05 -10.17
CA TYR A 72 -14.93 -3.01 -9.23
C TYR A 72 -13.44 -3.26 -9.49
N GLN A 73 -12.98 -3.03 -10.72
CA GLN A 73 -11.61 -3.29 -11.16
C GLN A 73 -10.75 -2.02 -11.07
N ARG A 74 -11.31 -0.86 -11.41
CA ARG A 74 -10.60 0.44 -11.43
C ARG A 74 -10.69 1.19 -10.11
N GLY A 75 -11.80 1.04 -9.38
CA GLY A 75 -12.05 1.71 -8.10
C GLY A 75 -10.93 1.51 -7.06
N PRO A 76 -10.46 0.26 -6.82
CA PRO A 76 -9.34 0.01 -5.91
C PRO A 76 -8.04 0.75 -6.27
N GLY A 77 -7.87 1.13 -7.53
CA GLY A 77 -6.71 1.89 -8.00
C GLY A 77 -6.57 3.26 -7.31
N TYR A 78 -7.67 3.92 -6.93
CA TYR A 78 -7.59 5.22 -6.24
C TYR A 78 -6.98 5.14 -4.85
N PHE A 79 -6.98 3.98 -4.20
CA PHE A 79 -6.30 3.80 -2.93
C PHE A 79 -4.78 3.95 -3.05
N THR A 80 -4.22 3.78 -4.25
CA THR A 80 -2.79 4.05 -4.49
C THR A 80 -2.43 5.52 -4.30
N PHE A 81 -3.37 6.45 -4.51
CA PHE A 81 -3.14 7.88 -4.23
C PHE A 81 -2.95 8.13 -2.73
N ILE A 82 -3.78 7.52 -1.89
CA ILE A 82 -3.67 7.61 -0.44
C ILE A 82 -2.34 7.01 0.03
N ALA A 83 -2.04 5.79 -0.44
CA ALA A 83 -0.80 5.10 -0.08
C ALA A 83 0.44 5.89 -0.53
N GLY A 84 0.48 6.33 -1.79
CA GLY A 84 1.58 7.13 -2.33
C GLY A 84 1.77 8.45 -1.57
N THR A 85 0.69 9.18 -1.28
CA THR A 85 0.74 10.41 -0.48
C THR A 85 1.31 10.16 0.92
N ALA A 86 0.84 9.12 1.62
CA ALA A 86 1.32 8.78 2.95
C ALA A 86 2.79 8.32 2.94
N ILE A 87 3.23 7.58 1.92
CA ILE A 87 4.63 7.16 1.76
C ILE A 87 5.55 8.35 1.49
N VAL A 88 5.16 9.30 0.64
CA VAL A 88 5.92 10.55 0.44
C VAL A 88 6.01 11.33 1.75
N GLY A 89 4.91 11.40 2.52
CA GLY A 89 4.95 11.96 3.88
C GLY A 89 5.98 11.28 4.78
N ASN A 90 6.04 9.95 4.76
CA ASN A 90 7.03 9.20 5.54
C ASN A 90 8.47 9.50 5.08
N GLN A 91 8.72 9.62 3.78
CA GLN A 91 10.03 9.99 3.26
C GLN A 91 10.46 11.38 3.77
N LEU A 92 9.55 12.34 3.76
CA LEU A 92 9.82 13.69 4.26
C LEU A 92 10.19 13.69 5.74
N VAL A 93 9.55 12.87 6.56
CA VAL A 93 9.93 12.74 7.99
C VAL A 93 11.28 12.03 8.14
N ILE A 94 11.45 10.86 7.50
CA ILE A 94 12.59 9.97 7.75
C ILE A 94 13.89 10.48 7.12
N ILE A 95 13.82 11.07 5.93
CA ILE A 95 15.00 11.43 5.12
C ILE A 95 15.34 12.91 5.26
N GLU A 96 14.35 13.80 5.23
CA GLU A 96 14.56 15.26 5.22
C GLU A 96 14.23 15.95 6.55
N ASN A 97 13.61 15.25 7.51
CA ASN A 97 13.05 15.84 8.73
C ASN A 97 12.08 17.02 8.45
N ALA A 98 11.37 16.96 7.32
CA ALA A 98 10.49 18.01 6.81
C ALA A 98 9.06 17.88 7.39
N LEU A 99 8.94 18.00 8.72
CA LEU A 99 7.72 17.71 9.48
C LEU A 99 6.50 18.51 9.03
N PHE A 100 6.67 19.79 8.67
CA PHE A 100 5.58 20.65 8.22
C PHE A 100 4.86 20.08 6.98
N TYR A 101 5.64 19.74 5.95
CA TYR A 101 5.09 19.17 4.71
C TYR A 101 4.52 17.77 4.93
N ALA A 102 5.17 16.95 5.76
CA ALA A 102 4.65 15.63 6.12
C ALA A 102 3.28 15.72 6.83
N LYS A 103 3.08 16.69 7.71
CA LYS A 103 1.77 16.95 8.36
C LYS A 103 0.70 17.34 7.34
N ILE A 104 1.02 18.16 6.35
CA ILE A 104 0.09 18.49 5.26
C ILE A 104 -0.30 17.22 4.49
N LEU A 105 0.68 16.42 4.08
CA LEU A 105 0.42 15.18 3.34
C LEU A 105 -0.39 14.17 4.17
N LEU A 106 -0.20 14.12 5.49
CA LEU A 106 -1.01 13.30 6.38
C LEU A 106 -2.50 13.71 6.30
N TRP A 107 -2.80 15.00 6.41
CA TRP A 107 -4.18 15.49 6.31
C TRP A 107 -4.79 15.23 4.93
N VAL A 108 -4.02 15.39 3.86
CA VAL A 108 -4.45 15.04 2.50
C VAL A 108 -4.75 13.54 2.39
N ALA A 109 -3.87 12.68 2.92
CA ALA A 109 -4.06 11.24 2.90
C ALA A 109 -5.27 10.81 3.74
N LEU A 110 -5.50 11.41 4.92
CA LEU A 110 -6.66 11.15 5.77
C LEU A 110 -7.97 11.56 5.10
N ALA A 111 -8.03 12.77 4.54
CA ALA A 111 -9.22 13.24 3.82
C ALA A 111 -9.53 12.36 2.62
N ALA A 112 -8.51 12.01 1.83
CA ALA A 112 -8.65 11.08 0.71
C ALA A 112 -9.07 9.67 1.17
N TRP A 113 -8.53 9.18 2.29
CA TRP A 113 -8.87 7.89 2.86
C TRP A 113 -10.34 7.81 3.25
N VAL A 114 -10.85 8.81 3.99
CA VAL A 114 -12.27 8.85 4.35
C VAL A 114 -13.13 8.88 3.09
N LEU A 115 -12.86 9.82 2.17
CA LEU A 115 -13.68 9.97 0.98
C LEU A 115 -13.69 8.72 0.09
N ILE A 116 -12.53 8.16 -0.22
CA ILE A 116 -12.41 7.03 -1.15
C ILE A 116 -12.91 5.74 -0.49
N THR A 117 -12.56 5.48 0.78
CA THR A 117 -12.96 4.25 1.49
C THR A 117 -14.47 4.16 1.59
N TYR A 118 -15.13 5.18 2.14
CA TYR A 118 -16.58 5.13 2.32
C TYR A 118 -17.33 5.21 1.00
N SER A 119 -16.85 6.00 0.02
CA SER A 119 -17.47 6.01 -1.31
C SER A 119 -17.39 4.63 -1.95
N PHE A 120 -16.23 3.97 -1.92
CA PHE A 120 -16.04 2.64 -2.48
C PHE A 120 -16.96 1.61 -1.81
N PHE A 121 -16.95 1.55 -0.46
CA PHE A 121 -17.77 0.59 0.27
C PHE A 121 -19.28 0.82 0.10
N VAL A 122 -19.74 2.08 0.08
CA VAL A 122 -21.15 2.41 -0.21
C VAL A 122 -21.52 1.91 -1.60
N VAL A 123 -20.72 2.24 -2.61
CA VAL A 123 -20.96 1.87 -4.00
C VAL A 123 -21.06 0.36 -4.18
N ILE A 124 -20.11 -0.43 -3.68
CA ILE A 124 -20.14 -1.90 -3.83
C ILE A 124 -21.29 -2.54 -3.03
N THR A 125 -21.77 -1.87 -1.98
CA THR A 125 -22.87 -2.37 -1.15
C THR A 125 -24.21 -2.15 -1.84
N ILE A 126 -24.47 -0.95 -2.35
CA ILE A 126 -25.77 -0.56 -2.92
C ILE A 126 -25.95 -0.97 -4.38
N LYS A 127 -24.87 -1.29 -5.12
CA LYS A 127 -24.96 -1.64 -6.54
C LYS A 127 -25.84 -2.89 -6.74
N GLU A 128 -26.91 -2.75 -7.53
CA GLU A 128 -27.86 -3.84 -7.80
C GLU A 128 -27.20 -4.99 -8.58
N ASN A 129 -26.47 -4.65 -9.64
CA ASN A 129 -25.79 -5.61 -10.49
C ASN A 129 -24.33 -5.76 -10.06
N LYS A 130 -24.06 -6.77 -9.24
CA LYS A 130 -22.71 -7.09 -8.74
C LYS A 130 -22.06 -8.18 -9.59
N PRO A 131 -20.78 -8.05 -9.95
CA PRO A 131 -20.06 -9.14 -10.58
C PRO A 131 -19.96 -10.35 -9.63
N THR A 132 -19.89 -11.55 -10.20
CA THR A 132 -19.60 -12.77 -9.45
C THR A 132 -18.21 -12.72 -8.82
N LEU A 133 -17.98 -13.47 -7.74
CA LEU A 133 -16.74 -13.39 -6.97
C LEU A 133 -15.48 -13.63 -7.82
N ASP A 134 -15.53 -14.55 -8.78
CA ASP A 134 -14.43 -14.84 -9.72
C ASP A 134 -14.03 -13.64 -10.59
N LYS A 135 -14.95 -12.71 -10.85
CA LYS A 135 -14.73 -11.50 -11.67
C LYS A 135 -14.68 -10.22 -10.84
N GLY A 136 -15.20 -10.23 -9.62
CA GLY A 136 -15.37 -9.05 -8.78
C GLY A 136 -14.17 -8.76 -7.88
N ILE A 137 -13.49 -9.80 -7.37
CA ILE A 137 -12.37 -9.65 -6.45
C ILE A 137 -11.06 -10.10 -7.07
N ASN A 138 -10.01 -9.32 -6.84
CA ASN A 138 -8.64 -9.66 -7.18
C ASN A 138 -7.68 -9.01 -6.18
N GLY A 139 -6.38 -9.20 -6.36
CA GLY A 139 -5.38 -8.62 -5.45
C GLY A 139 -5.32 -7.09 -5.41
N ALA A 140 -5.90 -6.36 -6.38
CA ALA A 140 -5.95 -4.89 -6.33
C ALA A 140 -6.83 -4.37 -5.18
N TRP A 141 -7.79 -5.16 -4.71
CA TRP A 141 -8.60 -4.82 -3.53
C TRP A 141 -7.75 -4.69 -2.26
N LEU A 142 -6.61 -5.37 -2.20
CA LEU A 142 -5.72 -5.29 -1.04
C LEU A 142 -5.02 -3.94 -0.91
N VAL A 143 -5.05 -3.08 -1.94
CA VAL A 143 -4.55 -1.71 -1.85
C VAL A 143 -5.34 -0.89 -0.81
N ILE A 144 -6.58 -1.28 -0.49
CA ILE A 144 -7.32 -0.72 0.65
C ILE A 144 -6.53 -0.88 1.95
N ILE A 145 -6.00 -2.09 2.21
CA ILE A 145 -5.15 -2.36 3.38
C ILE A 145 -3.88 -1.53 3.29
N VAL A 146 -3.20 -1.58 2.14
CA VAL A 146 -1.92 -0.87 1.95
C VAL A 146 -2.05 0.62 2.24
N SER A 147 -3.10 1.26 1.75
CA SER A 147 -3.38 2.68 2.01
C SER A 147 -3.65 2.95 3.49
N THR A 148 -4.46 2.12 4.15
CA THR A 148 -4.79 2.26 5.57
C THR A 148 -3.55 2.12 6.45
N GLN A 149 -2.69 1.14 6.13
CA GLN A 149 -1.44 0.91 6.86
C GLN A 149 -0.39 2.00 6.60
N ALA A 150 -0.35 2.57 5.39
CA ALA A 150 0.53 3.70 5.09
C ALA A 150 0.14 4.94 5.90
N VAL A 151 -1.16 5.22 6.07
CA VAL A 151 -1.64 6.31 6.92
C VAL A 151 -1.31 6.06 8.39
N SER A 152 -1.53 4.85 8.91
CA SER A 152 -1.09 4.46 10.27
C SER A 152 0.41 4.67 10.49
N THR A 153 1.22 4.28 9.51
CA THR A 153 2.68 4.46 9.54
C THR A 153 3.07 5.94 9.57
N LEU A 154 2.44 6.79 8.76
CA LEU A 154 2.72 8.22 8.77
C LEU A 154 2.30 8.88 10.09
N MET A 155 1.12 8.53 10.61
CA MET A 155 0.64 9.07 11.89
C MET A 155 1.56 8.70 13.05
N SER A 156 1.96 7.43 13.15
CA SER A 156 2.87 6.96 14.19
C SER A 156 4.26 7.59 14.09
N THR A 157 4.79 7.76 12.87
CA THR A 157 6.10 8.39 12.65
C THR A 157 6.11 9.89 12.98
N LEU A 158 4.98 10.59 12.83
CA LEU A 158 4.85 12.01 13.20
C LEU A 158 4.51 12.23 14.67
N ALA A 159 4.10 11.20 15.41
CA ALA A 159 3.56 11.34 16.76
C ALA A 159 4.54 11.95 17.78
N PRO A 160 5.85 11.62 17.79
CA PRO A 160 6.80 12.20 18.74
C PRO A 160 6.89 13.74 18.65
N ASP A 161 6.64 14.32 17.47
CA ASP A 161 6.73 15.76 17.20
C ASP A 161 5.38 16.49 17.24
N GLN A 162 4.37 15.89 17.87
CA GLN A 162 3.01 16.42 17.99
C GLN A 162 2.66 16.72 19.44
N PRO A 163 1.97 17.86 19.73
CA PRO A 163 1.49 18.15 21.09
C PRO A 163 0.56 17.08 21.67
N PHE A 164 -0.13 16.34 20.78
CA PHE A 164 -1.03 15.23 21.11
C PHE A 164 -0.48 13.91 20.54
N GLY A 165 0.80 13.64 20.80
CA GLY A 165 1.51 12.46 20.28
C GLY A 165 0.83 11.14 20.66
N GLU A 166 0.45 10.98 21.93
CA GLU A 166 -0.21 9.76 22.40
C GLU A 166 -1.58 9.52 21.72
N PHE A 167 -2.39 10.56 21.58
CA PHE A 167 -3.65 10.46 20.83
C PHE A 167 -3.40 10.11 19.35
N SER A 168 -2.34 10.65 18.76
CA SER A 168 -1.94 10.32 17.38
C SER A 168 -1.54 8.85 17.24
N ILE A 169 -0.84 8.29 18.23
CA ILE A 169 -0.50 6.87 18.32
C ILE A 169 -1.76 6.01 18.46
N PHE A 170 -2.71 6.40 19.33
CA PHE A 170 -3.98 5.71 19.47
C PHE A 170 -4.74 5.63 18.13
N VAL A 171 -4.85 6.74 17.42
CA VAL A 171 -5.50 6.79 16.10
C VAL A 171 -4.72 5.96 15.07
N ALA A 172 -3.39 6.04 15.06
CA ALA A 172 -2.54 5.22 14.20
C ALA A 172 -2.74 3.72 14.47
N MET A 173 -2.86 3.32 15.74
CA MET A 173 -3.16 1.95 16.14
C MET A 173 -4.56 1.52 15.70
N ALA A 174 -5.57 2.38 15.80
CA ALA A 174 -6.90 2.11 15.28
C ALA A 174 -6.90 1.86 13.76
N PHE A 175 -6.18 2.68 12.98
CA PHE A 175 -5.98 2.45 11.55
C PHE A 175 -5.26 1.12 11.28
N TYR A 176 -4.24 0.79 12.08
CA TYR A 176 -3.52 -0.47 11.98
C TYR A 176 -4.44 -1.68 12.20
N MET A 177 -5.33 -1.63 13.20
CA MET A 177 -6.32 -2.68 13.45
C MET A 177 -7.38 -2.77 12.34
N VAL A 178 -7.86 -1.64 11.83
CA VAL A 178 -8.81 -1.61 10.71
C VAL A 178 -8.17 -2.22 9.46
N GLY A 179 -6.92 -1.87 9.14
CA GLY A 179 -6.21 -2.49 8.03
C GLY A 179 -5.98 -3.98 8.25
N ALA A 180 -5.68 -4.40 9.48
CA ALA A 180 -5.48 -5.80 9.85
C ALA A 180 -6.74 -6.64 9.65
N ILE A 181 -7.89 -6.20 10.17
CA ILE A 181 -9.15 -6.95 10.03
C ILE A 181 -9.61 -6.99 8.56
N MET A 182 -9.43 -5.90 7.81
CA MET A 182 -9.72 -5.85 6.38
C MET A 182 -8.85 -6.82 5.57
N TYR A 183 -7.58 -6.99 5.94
CA TYR A 183 -6.72 -7.99 5.33
C TYR A 183 -7.30 -9.38 5.50
N ILE A 184 -7.74 -9.76 6.71
CA ILE A 184 -8.29 -11.09 6.97
C ILE A 184 -9.54 -11.35 6.11
N TYR A 185 -10.45 -10.38 6.02
CA TYR A 185 -11.67 -10.50 5.21
C TYR A 185 -11.38 -10.63 3.72
N ILE A 186 -10.60 -9.71 3.15
CA ILE A 186 -10.31 -9.69 1.71
C ILE A 186 -9.43 -10.89 1.32
N MET A 187 -8.44 -11.23 2.14
CA MET A 187 -7.55 -12.36 1.89
C MET A 187 -8.31 -13.69 1.92
N SER A 188 -9.26 -13.87 2.85
CA SER A 188 -10.10 -15.07 2.89
C SER A 188 -10.89 -15.25 1.60
N LEU A 189 -11.44 -14.16 1.05
CA LEU A 189 -12.15 -14.17 -0.23
C LEU A 189 -11.22 -14.44 -1.43
N ILE A 190 -10.00 -13.91 -1.40
CA ILE A 190 -8.99 -14.16 -2.45
C ILE A 190 -8.53 -15.62 -2.42
N ILE A 191 -8.26 -16.19 -1.24
CA ILE A 191 -7.91 -17.61 -1.10
C ILE A 191 -9.06 -18.48 -1.59
N TYR A 192 -10.30 -18.18 -1.19
CA TYR A 192 -11.47 -18.88 -1.70
C TYR A 192 -11.58 -18.81 -3.22
N ARG A 193 -11.38 -17.62 -3.82
CA ARG A 193 -11.34 -17.46 -5.27
C ARG A 193 -10.26 -18.34 -5.91
N LEU A 194 -9.05 -18.33 -5.35
CA LEU A 194 -7.90 -19.08 -5.85
C LEU A 194 -8.06 -20.61 -5.73
N SER A 195 -8.73 -21.08 -4.68
CA SER A 195 -8.91 -22.51 -4.42
C SER A 195 -10.05 -23.14 -5.21
N PHE A 196 -11.15 -22.40 -5.44
CA PHE A 196 -12.38 -22.97 -5.98
C PHE A 196 -12.69 -22.57 -7.42
N PHE A 197 -12.09 -21.49 -7.94
CA PHE A 197 -12.32 -21.04 -9.31
C PHE A 197 -11.10 -21.27 -10.20
N SER A 198 -11.34 -21.39 -11.50
CA SER A 198 -10.27 -21.61 -12.47
C SER A 198 -9.39 -20.37 -12.58
N LEU A 199 -8.11 -20.54 -12.29
CA LEU A 199 -7.10 -19.49 -12.42
C LEU A 199 -6.48 -19.54 -13.82
N LYS A 200 -6.75 -18.53 -14.64
CA LYS A 200 -6.08 -18.39 -15.94
C LYS A 200 -4.63 -17.93 -15.74
N PRO A 201 -3.65 -18.47 -16.48
CA PRO A 201 -2.24 -18.07 -16.38
C PRO A 201 -2.00 -16.57 -16.61
N ASP A 202 -2.88 -15.94 -17.40
CA ASP A 202 -2.83 -14.53 -17.78
C ASP A 202 -3.27 -13.62 -16.62
N GLU A 203 -4.05 -14.16 -15.68
CA GLU A 203 -4.52 -13.44 -14.49
C GLU A 203 -3.43 -13.38 -13.40
N LEU A 204 -2.50 -14.35 -13.38
CA LEU A 204 -1.37 -14.45 -12.44
C LEU A 204 -0.29 -13.37 -12.68
N GLY A 205 -0.65 -12.09 -12.55
CA GLY A 205 0.26 -10.95 -12.66
C GLY A 205 0.56 -10.24 -11.34
N ALA A 206 1.08 -9.02 -11.43
CA ALA A 206 1.34 -8.08 -10.33
C ALA A 206 0.28 -8.05 -9.20
N PRO A 207 -1.05 -8.13 -9.45
CA PRO A 207 -2.03 -8.10 -8.38
C PRO A 207 -1.86 -9.21 -7.33
N TYR A 208 -1.36 -10.39 -7.69
CA TYR A 208 -1.18 -11.47 -6.70
C TYR A 208 0.00 -11.25 -5.77
N TRP A 209 1.01 -10.50 -6.19
CA TRP A 209 2.09 -10.10 -5.28
C TRP A 209 1.62 -9.10 -4.23
N ILE A 210 0.55 -8.34 -4.51
CA ILE A 210 -0.11 -7.48 -3.51
C ILE A 210 -0.66 -8.32 -2.34
N ASN A 211 -0.99 -9.60 -2.55
CA ASN A 211 -1.40 -10.50 -1.47
C ASN A 211 -0.36 -10.56 -0.35
N MET A 212 0.88 -10.77 -0.75
CA MET A 212 2.01 -10.78 0.15
C MET A 212 2.35 -9.34 0.61
N GLY A 213 2.38 -8.37 -0.30
CA GLY A 213 2.72 -6.98 0.00
C GLY A 213 1.82 -6.31 1.05
N ALA A 214 0.52 -6.63 1.08
CA ALA A 214 -0.41 -6.09 2.07
C ALA A 214 -0.12 -6.60 3.49
N ALA A 215 0.34 -7.84 3.66
CA ALA A 215 0.81 -8.34 4.95
C ALA A 215 2.16 -7.71 5.34
N ALA A 216 3.05 -7.50 4.38
CA ALA A 216 4.34 -6.86 4.58
C ALA A 216 4.21 -5.42 5.10
N ILE A 217 3.37 -4.59 4.45
CA ILE A 217 3.17 -3.21 4.89
C ILE A 217 2.41 -3.14 6.23
N THR A 218 1.53 -4.10 6.51
CA THR A 218 0.91 -4.24 7.85
C THR A 218 1.99 -4.50 8.90
N THR A 219 2.94 -5.38 8.60
CA THR A 219 4.09 -5.64 9.47
C THR A 219 4.92 -4.36 9.70
N LEU A 220 5.20 -3.59 8.63
CA LEU A 220 5.92 -2.32 8.75
C LEU A 220 5.18 -1.32 9.65
N ALA A 221 3.86 -1.18 9.48
CA ALA A 221 3.04 -0.29 10.31
C ALA A 221 3.07 -0.72 11.79
N GLY A 222 2.99 -2.02 12.06
CA GLY A 222 3.15 -2.56 13.42
C GLY A 222 4.52 -2.24 14.03
N SER A 223 5.61 -2.47 13.29
CA SER A 223 6.96 -2.09 13.75
C SER A 223 7.10 -0.59 14.01
N ARG A 224 6.45 0.25 13.19
CA ARG A 224 6.46 1.71 13.36
C ARG A 224 5.70 2.18 14.59
N LEU A 225 4.56 1.57 14.89
CA LEU A 225 3.85 1.83 16.13
C LEU A 225 4.75 1.51 17.32
N ILE A 226 5.34 0.31 17.35
CA ILE A 226 6.18 -0.12 18.48
C ILE A 226 7.38 0.83 18.66
N LEU A 227 7.98 1.31 17.56
CA LEU A 227 9.11 2.24 17.60
C LEU A 227 8.77 3.66 18.10
N ASN A 228 7.52 4.10 17.97
CA ASN A 228 7.10 5.47 18.31
C ASN A 228 6.17 5.53 19.52
N ILE A 229 5.84 4.39 20.13
CA ILE A 229 5.13 4.35 21.42
C ILE A 229 6.11 4.66 22.54
N ASP A 230 5.74 5.61 23.39
CA ASP A 230 6.41 5.82 24.67
C ASP A 230 5.94 4.76 25.68
N ILE A 231 6.91 4.03 26.27
CA ILE A 231 6.65 2.92 27.18
C ILE A 231 5.99 3.36 28.49
N ASP A 232 6.17 4.63 28.88
CA ASP A 232 5.64 5.18 30.12
C ASP A 232 4.18 5.68 29.99
N THR A 233 3.59 5.54 28.79
CA THR A 233 2.21 5.93 28.50
C THR A 233 1.25 4.73 28.53
N PRO A 234 -0.06 4.93 28.69
CA PRO A 234 -1.07 3.88 28.49
C PRO A 234 -0.95 3.10 27.17
N MET A 235 -0.39 3.71 26.12
CA MET A 235 -0.12 3.01 24.85
C MET A 235 1.03 1.98 24.98
N GLY A 236 1.93 2.16 25.94
CA GLY A 236 3.03 1.25 26.26
C GLY A 236 2.56 -0.17 26.60
N ASP A 237 1.42 -0.30 27.28
CA ASP A 237 0.82 -1.60 27.65
C ASP A 237 0.48 -2.47 26.43
N PHE A 238 0.29 -1.86 25.26
CA PHE A 238 -0.02 -2.57 24.02
C PHE A 238 1.22 -3.08 23.26
N ILE A 239 2.43 -2.71 23.68
CA ILE A 239 3.68 -3.14 23.00
C ILE A 239 3.78 -4.67 22.87
N PRO A 240 3.54 -5.50 23.92
CA PRO A 240 3.62 -6.96 23.80
C PRO A 240 2.62 -7.51 22.77
N PHE A 241 1.39 -6.97 22.76
CA PHE A 241 0.37 -7.34 21.78
C PHE A 241 0.82 -6.96 20.36
N LEU A 242 1.30 -5.74 20.17
CA LEU A 242 1.78 -5.26 18.86
C LEU A 242 2.96 -6.08 18.36
N LYS A 243 3.89 -6.51 19.23
CA LYS A 243 5.00 -7.41 18.86
C LYS A 243 4.46 -8.74 18.32
N GLY A 244 3.54 -9.38 19.05
CA GLY A 244 2.93 -10.64 18.63
C GLY A 244 2.14 -10.51 17.32
N PHE A 245 1.36 -9.45 17.18
CA PHE A 245 0.53 -9.23 15.99
C PHE A 245 1.34 -8.80 14.77
N THR A 246 2.40 -8.02 14.97
CA THR A 246 3.39 -7.70 13.92
C THR A 246 4.08 -8.99 13.44
N PHE A 247 4.47 -9.87 14.35
CA PHE A 247 5.06 -11.17 14.00
C PHE A 247 4.07 -12.09 13.25
N PHE A 248 2.77 -12.04 13.61
CA PHE A 248 1.72 -12.77 12.89
C PHE A 248 1.65 -12.34 11.42
N TYR A 249 1.60 -11.04 11.12
CA TYR A 249 1.58 -10.53 9.75
C TYR A 249 2.89 -10.80 9.00
N TRP A 250 4.03 -10.71 9.69
CA TRP A 250 5.32 -11.06 9.10
C TRP A 250 5.35 -12.54 8.67
N SER A 251 4.85 -13.43 9.53
CA SER A 251 4.75 -14.87 9.24
C SER A 251 3.82 -15.13 8.07
N ALA A 252 2.65 -14.48 8.02
CA ALA A 252 1.73 -14.59 6.89
C ALA A 252 2.37 -14.08 5.58
N SER A 253 3.10 -12.96 5.64
CA SER A 253 3.81 -12.37 4.50
C SER A 253 4.89 -13.31 3.95
N THR A 254 5.71 -13.89 4.82
CA THR A 254 6.81 -14.79 4.42
C THR A 254 6.29 -16.13 3.88
N TRP A 255 5.20 -16.64 4.43
CA TRP A 255 4.55 -17.86 3.95
C TRP A 255 4.06 -17.76 2.50
N TRP A 256 3.64 -16.58 2.05
CA TRP A 256 3.24 -16.37 0.65
C TRP A 256 4.40 -16.46 -0.35
N ILE A 257 5.64 -16.19 0.07
CA ILE A 257 6.78 -16.10 -0.86
C ILE A 257 7.02 -17.43 -1.62
N PRO A 258 7.15 -18.60 -0.96
CA PRO A 258 7.30 -19.88 -1.66
C PRO A 258 6.15 -20.17 -2.63
N LEU A 259 4.90 -19.91 -2.20
CA LEU A 259 3.72 -20.14 -3.03
C LEU A 259 3.74 -19.28 -4.30
N MET A 260 4.10 -18.00 -4.17
CA MET A 260 4.20 -17.08 -5.31
C MET A 260 5.33 -17.47 -6.28
N LEU A 261 6.45 -17.94 -5.77
CA LEU A 261 7.55 -18.46 -6.60
C LEU A 261 7.12 -19.70 -7.40
N ILE A 262 6.39 -20.62 -6.76
CA ILE A 262 5.86 -21.83 -7.41
C ILE A 262 4.84 -21.45 -8.50
N LEU A 263 3.88 -20.56 -8.19
CA LEU A 263 2.86 -20.11 -9.15
C LEU A 263 3.47 -19.32 -10.32
N GLY A 264 4.46 -18.46 -10.05
CA GLY A 264 5.21 -17.75 -11.08
C GLY A 264 6.00 -18.70 -11.99
N SER A 265 6.64 -19.72 -11.41
CA SER A 265 7.33 -20.78 -12.16
C SER A 265 6.36 -21.57 -13.03
N TRP A 266 5.19 -21.93 -12.50
CA TRP A 266 4.12 -22.59 -13.27
C TRP A 266 3.67 -21.75 -14.47
N ARG A 267 3.45 -20.45 -14.28
CA ARG A 267 3.04 -19.51 -15.33
C ARG A 267 4.05 -19.40 -16.47
N HIS A 268 5.33 -19.23 -16.14
CA HIS A 268 6.36 -18.94 -17.15
C HIS A 268 7.03 -20.20 -17.72
N LEU A 269 7.29 -21.22 -16.89
CA LEU A 269 7.99 -22.43 -17.34
C LEU A 269 7.04 -23.45 -17.98
N PHE A 270 5.85 -23.66 -17.41
CA PHE A 270 4.92 -24.68 -17.88
C PHE A 270 3.87 -24.12 -18.85
N LYS A 271 3.29 -22.97 -18.52
CA LYS A 271 2.27 -22.32 -19.38
C LYS A 271 2.86 -21.41 -20.45
N LYS A 272 4.20 -21.23 -20.46
CA LYS A 272 4.97 -20.48 -21.47
C LYS A 272 4.40 -19.08 -21.74
N VAL A 273 3.80 -18.45 -20.74
CA VAL A 273 3.36 -17.06 -20.86
C VAL A 273 4.62 -16.19 -20.94
N PRO A 274 4.83 -15.44 -22.05
CA PRO A 274 6.03 -14.64 -22.22
C PRO A 274 6.11 -13.59 -21.11
N LEU A 275 7.33 -13.33 -20.64
CA LEU A 275 7.58 -12.21 -19.74
C LEU A 275 7.12 -10.93 -20.42
N PRO A 276 6.33 -10.08 -19.76
CA PRO A 276 5.84 -8.86 -20.38
C PRO A 276 7.01 -7.88 -20.58
N ILE A 277 7.34 -7.62 -21.85
CA ILE A 277 8.45 -6.75 -22.26
C ILE A 277 8.05 -5.25 -22.19
N SER A 278 6.77 -4.94 -21.95
CA SER A 278 6.29 -3.55 -21.93
C SER A 278 6.66 -2.83 -20.61
N PRO A 279 7.20 -1.59 -20.66
CA PRO A 279 7.61 -0.82 -19.48
C PRO A 279 6.51 -0.62 -18.43
N GLN A 280 5.26 -0.59 -18.89
CA GLN A 280 4.05 -0.47 -18.06
C GLN A 280 3.72 -1.73 -17.27
N VAL A 281 4.29 -2.89 -17.57
CA VAL A 281 4.08 -4.12 -16.79
C VAL A 281 5.32 -4.44 -15.96
N ILE A 282 6.52 -4.11 -16.46
CA ILE A 282 7.78 -4.23 -15.72
C ILE A 282 7.72 -3.43 -14.41
N THR A 283 7.21 -2.20 -14.41
CA THR A 283 7.08 -1.38 -13.18
C THR A 283 6.09 -1.96 -12.15
N TRP A 284 5.05 -2.64 -12.61
CA TRP A 284 4.05 -3.29 -11.75
C TRP A 284 4.54 -4.62 -11.18
N ASP A 285 5.24 -5.44 -11.97
CA ASP A 285 5.81 -6.68 -11.49
C ASP A 285 7.04 -6.41 -10.60
N THR A 286 8.00 -5.55 -11.01
CA THR A 286 9.27 -5.31 -10.27
C THR A 286 9.12 -4.64 -8.91
N GLY A 287 8.19 -3.69 -8.74
CA GLY A 287 7.90 -3.09 -7.43
C GLY A 287 7.31 -4.09 -6.42
N ALA A 288 6.74 -5.19 -6.91
CA ALA A 288 6.19 -6.26 -6.09
C ALA A 288 7.27 -7.23 -5.57
N TRP A 289 8.43 -7.29 -6.23
CA TRP A 289 9.56 -8.14 -5.84
C TRP A 289 10.49 -7.51 -4.77
N SER A 290 10.49 -6.19 -4.60
CA SER A 290 11.40 -5.49 -3.66
C SER A 290 10.86 -5.34 -2.23
N SER A 291 9.54 -5.17 -2.07
CA SER A 291 8.85 -5.09 -0.77
C SER A 291 9.06 -6.27 0.22
N PRO A 292 9.12 -7.55 -0.20
CA PRO A 292 9.14 -8.72 0.70
C PRO A 292 10.44 -8.89 1.49
N TRP A 293 11.58 -8.71 0.83
CA TRP A 293 12.90 -8.94 1.42
C TRP A 293 13.25 -7.86 2.45
N GLU A 294 12.76 -6.65 2.23
CA GLU A 294 13.01 -5.49 3.08
C GLU A 294 12.19 -5.51 4.37
N CYS A 295 10.90 -5.89 4.32
CA CYS A 295 10.10 -6.11 5.54
C CYS A 295 10.70 -7.23 6.41
N THR A 296 11.24 -8.26 5.76
CA THR A 296 11.90 -9.37 6.47
C THR A 296 13.19 -8.91 7.15
N ARG A 297 14.04 -8.15 6.48
CA ARG A 297 15.25 -7.56 7.09
C ARG A 297 14.92 -6.55 8.19
N PHE A 298 13.90 -5.71 8.01
CA PHE A 298 13.54 -4.68 9.02
C PHE A 298 12.99 -5.31 10.31
N VAL A 299 12.14 -6.33 10.21
CA VAL A 299 11.65 -7.09 11.36
C VAL A 299 12.78 -7.83 12.06
N LEU A 300 13.64 -8.52 11.30
CA LEU A 300 14.81 -9.22 11.87
C LEU A 300 15.79 -8.25 12.53
N PHE A 301 16.02 -7.07 11.95
CA PHE A 301 16.89 -6.03 12.53
C PHE A 301 16.30 -5.45 13.82
N TYR A 302 14.98 -5.26 13.89
CA TYR A 302 14.29 -4.79 15.09
C TYR A 302 14.35 -5.82 16.23
N PHE A 303 14.07 -7.11 15.95
CA PHE A 303 14.18 -8.20 16.94
C PHE A 303 15.63 -8.57 17.30
N GLN A 304 16.63 -8.19 16.51
CA GLN A 304 18.04 -8.41 16.86
C GLN A 304 18.62 -7.30 17.76
N LYS A 305 18.02 -6.10 17.77
CA LYS A 305 18.50 -4.96 18.57
C LYS A 305 17.74 -4.74 19.88
N HIS A 306 16.58 -5.38 20.07
CA HIS A 306 15.70 -5.24 21.25
C HIS A 306 14.98 -6.55 21.56
#